data_AF-A0A967UFM8-F1
#
_entry.id   AF-A0A967UFM8-F1
#
_cell.length_a   1.000
_cell.length_b   1.000
_cell.length_c   1.000
_cell.angle_alpha   90.00
_cell.angle_beta   90.00
_cell.angle_gamma   90.00
#
_symmetry.space_group_name_H-M   'P 1'
#
loop_
_entity.id
_entity.type
_entity.pdbx_description
1 polymer ?
#
loop_
_entity_poly.entity_id
_entity_poly.type
_entity_poly.pdbx_seq_one_letter_code
_entity_poly.pdbx_strand_id
1 'polypeptide(L)'
;MSFNLGRELLKTENELSFEIIGSAIEVHRILGPGLLESAYEECLCYELKQKRIEFDRQLLLPMNYKNVIVREKMYRLDIWVEKKVIVDVKSVEEIPLVGRLS
;
A
#
# COMPACT_ATOMS: atom_id res chain seq x y z
N MET A 1 30.88 -30.07 -6.69
CA MET A 1 30.12 -29.17 -7.57
C MET A 1 29.25 -28.31 -6.69
N SER A 2 29.71 -27.09 -6.41
CA SER A 2 28.98 -26.10 -5.62
C SER A 2 27.87 -25.51 -6.47
N PHE A 3 26.61 -25.73 -6.09
CA PHE A 3 25.50 -24.90 -6.55
C PHE A 3 25.11 -23.99 -5.39
N ASN A 4 25.61 -22.76 -5.46
CA ASN A 4 25.09 -21.62 -4.71
C ASN A 4 24.06 -20.88 -5.58
N LEU A 5 23.23 -20.09 -4.90
CA LEU A 5 22.31 -19.05 -5.40
C LEU A 5 20.87 -19.51 -5.74
N GLY A 6 19.95 -19.28 -4.80
CA GLY A 6 18.52 -19.56 -5.03
C GLY A 6 17.57 -19.39 -3.84
N ARG A 7 18.00 -18.88 -2.68
CA ARG A 7 17.07 -18.02 -1.93
C ARG A 7 17.05 -16.72 -2.70
N GLU A 8 16.10 -16.58 -3.60
CA GLU A 8 15.60 -15.27 -3.97
C GLU A 8 15.44 -14.50 -2.65
N LEU A 9 16.27 -13.47 -2.44
CA LEU A 9 16.31 -12.72 -1.19
C LEU A 9 14.97 -11.97 -1.09
N LEU A 10 13.98 -12.68 -0.55
CA LEU A 10 12.67 -12.11 -0.25
C LEU A 10 12.92 -10.94 0.69
N LYS A 11 12.55 -9.74 0.23
CA LYS A 11 12.65 -8.52 1.05
C LYS A 11 11.86 -8.70 2.33
N THR A 12 12.42 -8.19 3.42
CA THR A 12 11.71 -8.05 4.70
C THR A 12 10.63 -6.98 4.58
N GLU A 13 9.69 -6.97 5.53
CA GLU A 13 8.65 -5.95 5.64
C GLU A 13 9.25 -4.54 5.78
N ASN A 14 10.39 -4.42 6.48
CA ASN A 14 11.10 -3.16 6.66
C ASN A 14 11.73 -2.67 5.35
N GLU A 15 12.42 -3.54 4.61
CA GLU A 15 13.00 -3.19 3.31
C GLU A 15 11.92 -2.77 2.31
N LEU A 16 10.81 -3.50 2.27
CA LEU A 16 9.64 -3.11 1.48
C LEU A 16 9.08 -1.75 1.91
N SER A 17 8.95 -1.52 3.22
CA SER A 17 8.45 -0.25 3.75
C SER A 17 9.32 0.93 3.32
N PHE A 18 10.65 0.79 3.33
CA PHE A 18 11.55 1.84 2.82
C PHE A 18 11.31 2.15 1.34
N GLU A 19 11.12 1.13 0.50
CA GLU A 19 10.85 1.33 -0.93
C GLU A 19 9.46 1.93 -1.19
N ILE A 20 8.44 1.50 -0.45
CA ILE A 20 7.07 2.04 -0.51
C ILE A 20 7.07 3.51 -0.10
N ILE A 21 7.70 3.85 1.03
CA ILE A 21 7.80 5.23 1.52
C ILE A 21 8.54 6.11 0.51
N GLY A 22 9.67 5.64 -0.03
CA GLY A 22 10.41 6.38 -1.06
C GLY A 22 9.56 6.63 -2.31
N SER A 23 8.72 5.67 -2.70
CA SER A 23 7.78 5.81 -3.82
C SER A 23 6.66 6.81 -3.51
N ALA A 24 6.10 6.78 -2.29
CA ALA A 24 5.09 7.74 -1.86
C ALA A 24 5.62 9.18 -1.78
N ILE A 25 6.89 9.34 -1.35
CA ILE A 25 7.58 10.64 -1.36
C ILE A 25 7.72 11.16 -2.79
N GLU A 26 8.08 10.31 -3.75
CA GLU A 26 8.17 10.70 -5.16
C GLU A 26 6.81 11.20 -5.68
N VAL A 27 5.75 10.44 -5.43
CA VAL A 27 4.37 10.83 -5.81
C VAL A 27 4.01 12.18 -5.21
N HIS A 28 4.22 12.37 -3.91
CA HIS A 28 3.91 13.63 -3.24
C HIS A 28 4.74 14.80 -3.79
N ARG A 29 6.02 14.57 -4.10
CA ARG A 29 6.90 15.58 -4.70
C ARG A 29 6.41 16.05 -6.06
N ILE A 30 5.86 15.14 -6.87
CA ILE A 30 5.36 15.44 -8.21
C ILE A 30 3.96 16.07 -8.17
N LEU A 31 3.04 15.52 -7.36
CA LEU A 31 1.65 15.95 -7.35
C LEU A 31 1.39 17.17 -6.46
N GLY A 32 2.13 17.31 -5.36
CA GLY A 32 1.79 18.23 -4.28
C GLY A 32 0.52 17.82 -3.53
N PRO A 33 0.23 18.44 -2.37
CA PRO A 33 -0.94 18.12 -1.55
C PRO A 33 -2.27 18.53 -2.21
N GLY A 34 -3.39 18.05 -1.65
CA GLY A 34 -4.74 18.53 -2.01
C GLY A 34 -5.49 17.75 -3.10
N LEU A 35 -4.86 16.73 -3.71
CA LEU A 35 -5.57 15.80 -4.61
C LEU A 35 -6.28 14.68 -3.84
N LEU A 36 -7.22 14.00 -4.52
CA LEU A 36 -7.95 12.85 -3.99
C LEU A 36 -7.02 11.65 -3.70
N GLU A 37 -7.39 10.86 -2.68
CA GLU A 37 -6.67 9.63 -2.28
C GLU A 37 -6.47 8.69 -3.49
N SER A 38 -7.48 8.57 -4.35
CA SER A 38 -7.43 7.75 -5.56
C SER A 38 -6.35 8.16 -6.57
N ALA A 39 -6.03 9.45 -6.65
CA ALA A 39 -4.94 9.94 -7.51
C ALA A 39 -3.58 9.54 -6.95
N TYR A 40 -3.40 9.67 -5.63
CA TYR A 40 -2.19 9.24 -4.93
C TYR A 40 -1.99 7.73 -5.02
N GLU A 41 -3.06 6.95 -4.83
CA GLU A 41 -3.03 5.49 -4.95
C GLU A 41 -2.61 5.06 -6.35
N GLU A 42 -3.21 5.63 -7.40
CA GLU A 42 -2.86 5.31 -8.79
C GLU A 42 -1.38 5.57 -9.09
N CYS A 43 -0.88 6.74 -8.66
CA CYS A 43 0.51 7.10 -8.84
C CYS A 43 1.47 6.25 -7.99
N LEU A 44 1.09 5.88 -6.77
CA LEU A 44 1.90 4.96 -5.95
C LEU A 44 1.98 3.57 -6.60
N CYS A 45 0.85 3.05 -7.10
CA CYS A 45 0.83 1.82 -7.87
C CYS A 45 1.71 1.90 -9.12
N TYR A 46 1.78 3.06 -9.78
CA TYR A 46 2.70 3.28 -10.90
C TYR A 46 4.17 3.17 -10.45
N GLU A 47 4.57 3.86 -9.38
CA GLU A 47 5.94 3.79 -8.85
C GLU A 47 6.35 2.37 -8.43
N LEU A 48 5.46 1.65 -7.74
CA LEU A 48 5.71 0.25 -7.35
C LEU A 48 5.90 -0.66 -8.57
N LYS A 49 5.10 -0.46 -9.64
CA LYS A 49 5.28 -1.17 -10.93
C LYS A 49 6.64 -0.88 -11.56
N GLN A 50 7.09 0.37 -11.57
CA GLN A 50 8.41 0.73 -12.12
C GLN A 50 9.55 0.02 -11.38
N LYS A 51 9.38 -0.18 -10.06
CA LYS A 51 10.33 -0.90 -9.21
C LYS A 51 10.16 -2.42 -9.26
N ARG A 52 9.21 -2.94 -10.05
CA ARG A 52 8.87 -4.37 -10.17
C ARG A 52 8.49 -5.00 -8.83
N ILE A 53 7.84 -4.22 -7.96
CA ILE A 53 7.31 -4.69 -6.69
C ILE A 53 5.89 -5.20 -6.94
N GLU A 54 5.60 -6.44 -6.55
CA GLU A 54 4.26 -7.02 -6.71
C GLU A 54 3.28 -6.47 -5.68
N PHE A 55 2.05 -6.21 -6.09
CA PHE A 55 0.98 -5.79 -5.20
C PHE A 55 -0.41 -6.16 -5.73
N ASP A 56 -1.34 -6.36 -4.80
CA ASP A 56 -2.77 -6.39 -5.06
C ASP A 56 -3.36 -5.01 -4.73
N ARG A 57 -4.32 -4.56 -5.53
CA ARG A 57 -4.95 -3.24 -5.40
C ARG A 57 -6.45 -3.37 -5.18
N GLN A 58 -7.02 -2.51 -4.33
CA GLN A 58 -8.47 -2.41 -4.07
C GLN A 58 -9.09 -3.75 -3.64
N LEU A 59 -8.36 -4.52 -2.82
CA LEU A 59 -8.73 -5.87 -2.39
C LEU A 59 -9.91 -5.84 -1.42
N LEU A 60 -10.97 -6.57 -1.75
CA LEU A 60 -12.17 -6.70 -0.90
C LEU A 60 -12.00 -7.82 0.12
N LEU A 61 -12.22 -7.50 1.39
CA LEU A 61 -12.10 -8.43 2.52
C LEU A 61 -13.43 -8.60 3.28
N PRO A 62 -13.69 -9.81 3.81
CA PRO A 62 -14.84 -10.07 4.66
C PRO A 62 -14.70 -9.40 6.04
N MET A 63 -15.83 -9.05 6.65
CA MET A 63 -15.88 -8.63 8.05
C MET A 63 -16.40 -9.76 8.92
N ASN A 64 -15.55 -10.20 9.85
CA ASN A 64 -15.92 -11.14 10.89
C ASN A 64 -16.21 -10.39 12.19
N TYR A 65 -17.41 -10.57 12.73
CA TYR A 65 -17.77 -10.06 14.07
C TYR A 65 -18.29 -11.21 14.92
N LYS A 66 -17.59 -11.51 16.03
CA LYS A 66 -17.93 -12.60 16.96
C LYS A 66 -18.21 -13.94 16.24
N ASN A 67 -17.32 -14.33 15.33
CA ASN A 67 -17.42 -15.55 14.50
C ASN A 67 -18.57 -15.60 13.49
N VAL A 68 -19.28 -14.49 13.28
CA VAL A 68 -20.24 -14.34 12.19
C VAL A 68 -19.62 -13.52 11.07
N ILE A 69 -19.64 -14.03 9.84
CA ILE A 69 -19.35 -13.22 8.67
C ILE A 69 -20.52 -12.25 8.49
N VAL A 70 -20.28 -10.97 8.80
CA VAL A 70 -21.30 -9.92 8.68
C VAL A 70 -21.55 -9.60 7.21
N ARG A 71 -20.47 -9.50 6.43
CA ARG A 71 -20.47 -9.34 4.97
C ARG A 71 -19.18 -9.88 4.38
N GLU A 72 -19.27 -10.50 3.20
CA GLU A 72 -18.12 -11.05 2.46
C GLU A 72 -17.19 -9.98 1.87
N LYS A 73 -17.69 -8.75 1.68
CA LYS A 73 -16.98 -7.65 1.02
C LYS A 73 -17.26 -6.35 1.78
N MET A 74 -16.69 -6.21 2.97
CA MET A 74 -16.93 -5.05 3.84
C MET A 74 -15.79 -4.04 3.77
N TYR A 75 -14.56 -4.53 3.83
CA TYR A 75 -13.37 -3.69 3.83
C TYR A 75 -12.73 -3.74 2.46
N ARG A 76 -12.19 -2.60 2.04
CA ARG A 76 -11.38 -2.52 0.83
C ARG A 76 -10.01 -2.01 1.24
N LEU A 77 -8.99 -2.82 1.00
CA LEU A 77 -7.61 -2.37 1.14
C LEU A 77 -7.21 -1.63 -0.12
N ASP A 78 -6.52 -0.50 0.01
CA ASP A 78 -6.03 0.22 -1.15
C ASP A 78 -4.94 -0.59 -1.84
N ILE A 79 -3.89 -1.01 -1.12
CA ILE A 79 -2.76 -1.77 -1.67
C ILE A 79 -2.25 -2.83 -0.68
N TRP A 80 -2.03 -4.06 -1.14
CA TRP A 80 -1.35 -5.13 -0.41
C TRP A 80 -0.08 -5.55 -1.15
N VAL A 81 1.08 -5.12 -0.64
CA VAL A 81 2.39 -5.24 -1.29
C VAL A 81 3.07 -6.54 -0.86
N GLU A 82 3.49 -7.35 -1.83
CA GLU A 82 4.13 -8.67 -1.68
C GLU A 82 3.48 -9.59 -0.64
N LYS A 83 2.17 -9.43 -0.42
CA LYS A 83 1.41 -10.12 0.64
C LYS A 83 1.97 -9.94 2.06
N LYS A 84 2.75 -8.87 2.29
CA LYS A 84 3.47 -8.58 3.54
C LYS A 84 3.09 -7.25 4.16
N VAL A 85 2.93 -6.20 3.35
CA VAL A 85 2.68 -4.83 3.82
C VAL A 85 1.35 -4.33 3.23
N ILE A 86 0.45 -3.86 4.10
CA ILE A 86 -0.78 -3.20 3.68
C ILE A 86 -0.53 -1.69 3.71
N VAL A 87 -0.95 -1.00 2.64
CA VAL A 87 -0.88 0.46 2.53
C VAL A 87 -2.30 0.99 2.40
N ASP A 88 -2.64 1.92 3.30
CA ASP A 88 -3.87 2.73 3.27
C ASP A 88 -3.46 4.14 2.84
N VAL A 89 -4.03 4.62 1.73
CA VAL A 89 -3.65 5.89 1.12
C VAL A 89 -4.55 6.98 1.67
N LYS A 90 -3.93 7.98 2.31
CA LYS A 90 -4.60 9.17 2.81
C LYS A 90 -3.98 10.42 2.24
N SER A 91 -4.81 11.36 1.82
CA SER A 91 -4.38 12.66 1.31
C SER A 91 -5.22 13.77 1.93
N VAL A 92 -4.53 14.83 2.32
CA VAL A 92 -5.12 16.06 2.84
C VAL A 92 -4.35 17.23 2.25
N GLU A 93 -4.99 18.38 2.12
CA GLU A 93 -4.30 19.62 1.73
C GLU A 93 -3.44 20.15 2.87
N GLU A 94 -3.99 20.14 4.09
CA GLU A 94 -3.32 20.52 5.32
C GLU A 94 -3.53 19.45 6.39
N ILE A 95 -2.51 19.21 7.23
CA ILE A 95 -2.61 18.26 8.33
C ILE A 95 -3.51 18.88 9.42
N PRO A 96 -4.68 18.28 9.72
CA PRO A 96 -5.57 18.82 10.73
C PRO A 96 -5.00 18.61 12.13
N LEU A 97 -5.29 19.54 13.04
CA LEU A 97 -4.91 19.45 14.47
C LEU A 97 -5.47 18.20 15.16
N VAL A 98 -6.60 17.68 14.68
CA VAL A 98 -7.18 16.40 15.10
C VAL A 98 -7.62 15.65 13.84
N GLY A 99 -7.00 14.50 13.59
CA GLY A 99 -7.39 13.62 12.47
C GLY A 99 -8.81 13.13 12.67
N ARG A 100 -9.72 13.50 11.75
CA ARG A 100 -10.99 12.81 11.59
C ARG A 100 -10.79 11.76 10.49
N LEU A 101 -11.14 10.52 10.77
CA LEU A 101 -11.21 9.49 9.73
C LEU A 101 -12.29 9.93 8.73
N SER A 102 -11.89 10.18 7.48
CA SER A 102 -12.77 10.31 6.32
C SER A 102 -13.32 8.96 5.90
#